data_AF-A0A1H3D6K8-F1
#
_entry.id   AF-A0A1H3D6K8-F1
#
_cell.length_a   1.000
_cell.length_b   1.000
_cell.length_c   1.000
_cell.angle_alpha   90.00
_cell.angle_beta   90.00
_cell.angle_gamma   90.00
#
_symmetry.space_group_name_H-M   'P 1'
#
loop_
_entity.id
_entity.type
_entity.pdbx_description
1 polymer ?
#
loop_
_entity_poly.entity_id
_entity_poly.type
_entity_poly.pdbx_seq_one_letter_code
_entity_poly.pdbx_strand_id
1 'polypeptide(L)'
;MYSLLAVGLMNSIMFPVIFTLAVTGLGRHTEDASGLLSASIVGGAIIPLFFGLIADSTLGGGGVQALRWAFVLPVLCYAYIAWYGMKGYRPAAITGV
;
A
#
# COMPACT_ATOMS: atom_id res chain seq x y z
N MET A 1 16.70 -17.94 4.21
CA MET A 1 16.53 -17.76 2.75
C MET A 1 15.07 -17.83 2.29
N TYR A 2 14.24 -18.73 2.82
CA TYR A 2 12.83 -18.81 2.45
C TYR A 2 11.99 -17.55 2.76
N SER A 3 12.31 -16.82 3.83
CA SER A 3 11.53 -15.63 4.24
C SER A 3 11.57 -14.50 3.21
N LEU A 4 12.71 -14.27 2.54
CA LEU A 4 12.82 -13.23 1.51
C LEU A 4 12.01 -13.59 0.26
N LEU A 5 12.01 -14.88 -0.13
CA LEU A 5 11.17 -15.37 -1.23
C LEU A 5 9.68 -15.25 -0.90
N ALA A 6 9.29 -15.61 0.32
CA ALA A 6 7.91 -15.49 0.77
C ALA A 6 7.42 -14.03 0.81
N VAL A 7 8.26 -13.10 1.28
CA VAL A 7 7.95 -11.66 1.28
C VAL A 7 7.81 -11.12 -0.14
N GLY A 8 8.72 -11.50 -1.05
CA GLY A 8 8.64 -11.11 -2.45
C GLY A 8 7.36 -11.62 -3.14
N LEU A 9 6.98 -12.87 -2.85
CA LEU A 9 5.75 -13.48 -3.37
C LEU A 9 4.50 -12.73 -2.86
N MET A 10 4.42 -12.47 -1.56
CA MET A 10 3.30 -11.73 -0.96
C MET A 10 3.14 -10.33 -1.55
N ASN A 11 4.25 -9.61 -1.74
CA ASN A 11 4.21 -8.25 -2.29
C ASN A 11 3.74 -8.20 -3.75
N SER A 12 4.07 -9.21 -4.57
CA SER A 12 3.60 -9.31 -5.96
C SER A 12 2.09 -9.50 -6.07
N ILE A 13 1.50 -10.25 -5.14
CA ILE A 13 0.05 -10.56 -5.13
C ILE A 13 -0.78 -9.37 -4.62
N MET A 14 -0.23 -8.51 -3.75
CA MET A 14 -0.97 -7.39 -3.16
C MET A 14 -1.52 -6.41 -4.19
N PHE A 15 -0.71 -5.96 -5.16
CA PHE A 15 -1.16 -5.00 -6.16
C PHE A 15 -2.36 -5.49 -7.02
N PRO A 16 -2.32 -6.67 -7.68
CA PRO A 16 -3.44 -7.16 -8.46
C PRO A 16 -4.68 -7.46 -7.60
N VAL A 17 -4.52 -7.89 -6.35
CA VAL A 17 -5.64 -8.10 -5.41
C VAL A 17 -6.29 -6.78 -5.02
N ILE A 18 -5.52 -5.75 -4.66
CA ILE A 18 -6.06 -4.42 -4.33
C ILE A 18 -6.78 -3.83 -5.54
N PHE A 19 -6.18 -3.95 -6.73
CA PHE A 19 -6.76 -3.45 -7.97
C PHE A 19 -8.10 -4.14 -8.27
N THR A 20 -8.15 -5.47 -8.23
CA THR A 20 -9.39 -6.21 -8.44
C THR A 20 -10.46 -5.88 -7.41
N LEU A 21 -10.12 -5.81 -6.12
CA LEU A 21 -11.06 -5.43 -5.07
C LEU A 21 -11.60 -4.00 -5.25
N ALA A 22 -10.76 -3.07 -5.70
CA ALA A 22 -11.16 -1.66 -5.89
C ALA A 22 -12.06 -1.44 -7.11
N VAL A 23 -11.91 -2.24 -8.18
CA VAL A 23 -12.72 -2.10 -9.40
C VAL A 23 -13.97 -3.00 -9.42
N THR A 24 -14.05 -3.99 -8.53
CA THR A 24 -15.18 -4.93 -8.47
C THR A 24 -16.47 -4.21 -8.03
N GLY A 25 -17.55 -4.35 -8.81
CA GLY A 25 -18.88 -3.80 -8.49
C GLY A 25 -19.10 -2.34 -8.90
N LEU A 26 -18.15 -1.71 -9.59
CA LEU A 26 -18.28 -0.32 -10.06
C LEU A 26 -19.00 -0.16 -11.42
N GLY A 27 -19.27 -1.26 -12.14
CA GLY A 27 -20.00 -1.24 -13.40
C GLY A 27 -19.40 -0.26 -14.41
N ARG A 28 -20.14 0.79 -14.77
CA ARG A 28 -19.71 1.82 -15.73
C ARG A 28 -18.52 2.67 -15.25
N HIS A 29 -18.23 2.68 -13.96
CA HIS A 29 -17.11 3.46 -13.38
C HIS A 29 -15.81 2.66 -13.22
N THR A 30 -15.78 1.41 -13.70
CA THR A 30 -14.59 0.53 -13.62
C THR A 30 -13.39 1.13 -14.34
N GLU A 31 -13.59 1.74 -15.52
CA GLU A 31 -12.52 2.41 -16.28
C GLU A 31 -11.96 3.64 -15.56
N ASP A 32 -12.84 4.49 -15.01
CA ASP A 32 -12.45 5.67 -14.25
C ASP A 32 -11.64 5.29 -12.99
N ALA A 33 -12.11 4.26 -12.26
CA ALA A 33 -11.43 3.78 -11.06
C ALA A 33 -10.07 3.13 -11.37
N SER A 34 -9.98 2.35 -12.44
CA SER A 34 -8.71 1.80 -12.95
C SER A 34 -7.69 2.90 -13.28
N GLY A 35 -8.15 3.98 -13.93
CA GLY A 35 -7.33 5.15 -14.25
C GLY A 35 -6.83 5.86 -12.98
N LEU A 36 -7.70 6.05 -12.00
CA LEU A 36 -7.34 6.69 -10.73
C LEU A 36 -6.40 5.82 -9.89
N LEU A 37 -6.59 4.49 -9.86
CA LEU A 37 -5.69 3.54 -9.22
C LEU A 37 -4.29 3.59 -9.85
N SER A 38 -4.23 3.67 -11.18
CA SER A 38 -2.95 3.80 -11.90
C SER A 38 -2.24 5.11 -11.59
N ALA A 39 -2.97 6.22 -11.51
CA ALA A 39 -2.41 7.51 -11.09
C ALA A 39 -1.91 7.47 -9.62
N SER A 40 -2.58 6.71 -8.76
CA SER A 40 -2.24 6.56 -7.34
C SER A 40 -0.92 5.82 -7.10
N ILE A 41 -0.36 5.15 -8.12
CA ILE A 41 0.98 4.53 -8.06
C ILE A 41 2.06 5.59 -7.73
N VAL A 42 1.80 6.88 -8.00
CA VAL A 42 2.67 8.00 -7.56
C VAL A 42 2.97 7.97 -6.05
N GLY A 43 2.08 7.41 -5.23
CA GLY A 43 2.32 7.19 -3.81
C GLY A 43 3.58 6.37 -3.53
N GLY A 44 3.94 5.44 -4.42
CA GLY A 44 5.16 4.65 -4.36
C GLY A 44 6.45 5.46 -4.54
N ALA A 45 6.40 6.67 -5.09
CA ALA A 45 7.53 7.60 -5.11
C ALA A 45 7.51 8.55 -3.90
N ILE A 46 6.31 8.89 -3.41
CA ILE A 46 6.13 9.77 -2.26
C ILE A 46 6.59 9.08 -0.96
N ILE A 47 6.21 7.83 -0.73
CA ILE A 47 6.52 7.10 0.51
C ILE A 47 8.04 6.91 0.72
N PRO A 48 8.85 6.48 -0.28
CA PRO A 48 10.30 6.41 -0.15
C PRO A 48 10.95 7.78 0.06
N LEU A 49 10.40 8.84 -0.53
CA LEU A 49 10.92 10.19 -0.35
C LEU A 49 10.70 10.68 1.08
N PHE A 50 9.49 10.46 1.64
CA PHE A 50 9.24 10.70 3.06
C PHE A 50 10.08 9.80 3.97
N PHE A 51 10.25 8.53 3.63
CA PHE A 51 11.12 7.61 4.38
C PHE A 51 12.56 8.11 4.41
N GLY A 52 13.09 8.55 3.26
CA GLY A 52 14.43 9.12 3.12
C GLY A 52 14.59 10.41 3.92
N LEU A 53 13.61 11.32 3.84
CA LEU A 53 13.61 12.55 4.64
C LEU A 53 13.59 12.27 6.14
N ILE A 54 12.82 11.27 6.60
CA ILE A 54 12.78 10.87 8.02
C ILE A 54 14.10 10.22 8.43
N ALA A 55 14.67 9.37 7.56
CA ALA A 55 15.96 8.72 7.80
C ALA A 55 17.14 9.70 7.85
N ASP A 56 17.10 10.74 7.02
CA ASP A 56 18.14 11.78 6.92
C ASP A 56 17.91 12.95 7.90
N SER A 57 16.69 13.10 8.44
CA SER A 57 16.39 14.12 9.43
C SER A 57 17.08 13.83 10.77
N THR A 58 17.84 14.81 11.26
CA THR A 58 18.53 14.82 12.55
C THR A 58 17.61 14.82 13.79
N LEU A 59 16.29 14.78 13.60
CA LEU A 59 15.27 14.79 14.66
C LEU A 59 15.26 13.53 15.54
N GLY A 60 15.90 12.44 15.11
CA GLY A 60 16.04 11.20 15.89
C GLY A 60 17.25 11.13 16.82
N GLY A 61 18.11 12.15 16.86
CA GLY A 61 19.47 12.03 17.44
C GLY A 61 20.36 11.20 16.50
N GLY A 62 21.47 11.77 16.03
CA GLY A 62 22.20 11.27 14.85
C GLY A 62 22.50 9.76 14.83
N GLY A 63 22.38 9.14 13.65
CA GLY A 63 22.75 7.76 13.38
C GLY A 63 21.57 6.76 13.35
N VAL A 64 21.88 5.48 13.61
CA VAL A 64 21.05 4.27 13.43
C VAL A 64 19.65 4.33 14.08
N GLN A 65 19.42 5.26 15.00
CA GLN A 65 18.13 5.48 15.66
C GLN A 65 17.07 6.11 14.74
N ALA A 66 17.46 7.01 13.82
CA ALA A 66 16.56 7.60 12.83
C ALA A 66 16.00 6.53 11.86
N LEU A 67 16.81 5.51 11.55
CA LEU A 67 16.41 4.40 10.70
C LEU A 67 15.32 3.53 11.34
N ARG A 68 15.37 3.34 12.67
CA ARG A 68 14.31 2.63 13.41
C ARG A 68 12.97 3.35 13.33
N TRP A 69 12.97 4.68 13.42
CA TRP A 69 11.77 5.50 13.25
C TRP A 69 11.29 5.51 11.81
N ALA A 70 12.20 5.54 10.84
CA ALA A 70 11.85 5.43 9.43
C ALA A 70 11.10 4.11 9.14
N PHE A 71 11.52 2.98 9.73
CA PHE A 71 10.86 1.67 9.59
C PHE A 71 9.40 1.62 10.09
N VAL A 72 8.97 2.55 10.95
CA VAL A 72 7.57 2.66 11.37
C VAL A 72 6.67 3.01 10.19
N LEU A 73 7.17 3.81 9.23
CA LEU A 73 6.40 4.23 8.07
C LEU A 73 5.95 3.05 7.18
N PRO A 74 6.83 2.15 6.70
CA PRO A 74 6.42 0.97 5.97
C PRO A 74 5.52 0.04 6.80
N VAL A 75 5.78 -0.10 8.11
CA VAL A 75 4.92 -0.91 8.99
C VAL A 75 3.49 -0.35 9.02
N LEU A 76 3.32 0.97 9.10
CA LEU A 76 2.00 1.61 9.01
C LEU A 76 1.35 1.41 7.64
N CYS A 77 2.12 1.51 6.54
CA CYS A 77 1.59 1.23 5.20
C CYS A 77 1.08 -0.21 5.07
N TYR A 78 1.86 -1.20 5.54
CA TYR A 78 1.44 -2.61 5.55
C TYR A 78 0.23 -2.85 6.47
N ALA A 79 0.17 -2.19 7.63
CA ALA A 79 -0.99 -2.27 8.52
C ALA A 79 -2.26 -1.71 7.86
N TYR A 80 -2.15 -0.61 7.11
CA TYR A 80 -3.27 -0.07 6.34
C TYR A 80 -3.74 -1.04 5.25
N ILE A 81 -2.81 -1.68 4.53
CA ILE A 81 -3.16 -2.67 3.51
C ILE A 81 -3.81 -3.91 4.14
N ALA A 82 -3.32 -4.37 5.29
CA ALA A 82 -3.94 -5.46 6.04
C ALA A 82 -5.38 -5.11 6.47
N TRP A 83 -5.59 -3.88 6.96
CA TRP A 83 -6.94 -3.39 7.30
C TRP A 83 -7.84 -3.30 6.06
N TYR A 84 -7.32 -2.83 4.93
CA TYR A 84 -8.05 -2.74 3.66
C TYR A 84 -8.55 -4.11 3.20
N GLY A 85 -7.68 -5.13 3.25
CA GLY A 85 -8.05 -6.51 2.90
C GLY A 85 -9.04 -7.17 3.86
N MET A 86 -9.00 -6.85 5.17
CA MET A 86 -9.88 -7.48 6.17
C MET A 86 -11.25 -6.81 6.32
N LYS A 87 -11.30 -5.47 6.31
CA LYS A 87 -12.51 -4.71 6.71
C LYS A 87 -12.79 -3.50 5.82
N GLY A 88 -11.79 -2.99 5.11
CA GLY A 88 -11.92 -1.83 4.22
C GLY A 88 -12.59 -2.15 2.88
N TYR A 89 -12.44 -3.38 2.38
CA TYR A 89 -13.24 -3.88 1.27
C TYR A 89 -14.68 -4.09 1.76
N ARG A 90 -15.52 -3.07 1.58
CA ARG A 90 -16.96 -3.26 1.53
C ARG A 90 -17.22 -3.76 0.10
N PRO A 91 -17.61 -5.03 -0.10
CA PRO A 91 -18.15 -5.42 -1.39
C PRO A 91 -19.29 -4.44 -1.65
N ALA A 92 -19.18 -3.62 -2.70
CA ALA A 92 -20.37 -2.98 -3.23
C ALA A 92 -21.35 -4.13 -3.44
N ALA A 93 -22.47 -4.10 -2.72
CA ALA A 93 -23.45 -5.16 -2.81
C ALA A 93 -23.67 -5.43 -4.29
N ILE A 94 -23.58 -6.70 -4.71
CA ILE A 94 -24.04 -7.12 -6.02
C ILE A 94 -25.56 -6.90 -5.97
N THR A 95 -26.00 -5.65 -6.12
CA THR A 95 -27.39 -5.28 -6.25
C THR A 95 -27.75 -5.65 -7.66
N GLY A 96 -28.10 -6.94 -7.80
CA GLY A 96 -29.11 -7.47 -8.69
C GLY A 96 -29.04 -7.12 -10.17
N VAL A 97 -28.90 -8.19 -10.95
CA VAL A 97 -29.45 -8.39 -12.30
C VAL A 97 -28.68 -7.72 -13.44
#